data_AF-A0A855X073-F1
#
_entry.id   AF-A0A855X073-F1
#
_cell.length_a   1.000
_cell.length_b   1.000
_cell.length_c   1.000
_cell.angle_alpha   90.00
_cell.angle_beta   90.00
_cell.angle_gamma   90.00
#
_symmetry.space_group_name_H-M   'P 1'
#
loop_
_entity.id
_entity.type
_entity.pdbx_description
1 polymer ?
#
loop_
_entity_poly.entity_id
_entity_poly.type
_entity_poly.pdbx_seq_one_letter_code
_entity_poly.pdbx_strand_id
1 'polypeptide(L)'
;EGKLVVIAKHFYPPRLYRAPSGGIHKGEEFEAGAKREIAEECGCEVALRRFLLRTSALFTAREHGGGEINWRSFVFLADYVSGDFKFTDTHEIREVRLADWSEFAEFGRIMRQQGRGGFMYRAALHEAVEALAR
;
A
#
# COMPACT_ATOMS: atom_id res chain seq x y z
N GLU A 1 14.32 -12.39 4.19
CA GLU A 1 15.12 -11.99 3.01
C GLU A 1 14.27 -12.11 1.75
N GLY A 2 14.37 -11.15 0.82
CA GLY A 2 13.73 -11.19 -0.51
C GLY A 2 12.20 -11.06 -0.57
N LYS A 3 11.51 -11.14 0.58
CA LYS A 3 10.05 -11.03 0.69
C LYS A 3 9.58 -9.60 0.91
N LEU A 4 8.34 -9.34 0.53
CA LEU A 4 7.63 -8.08 0.69
C LEU A 4 6.59 -8.20 1.81
N VAL A 5 6.52 -7.20 2.68
CA VAL A 5 5.42 -7.07 3.64
C VAL A 5 4.20 -6.53 2.89
N VAL A 6 3.09 -7.26 2.95
CA VAL A 6 1.83 -6.89 2.33
C VAL A 6 0.68 -7.01 3.32
N ILE A 7 -0.37 -6.23 3.10
CA ILE A 7 -1.57 -6.22 3.94
C ILE A 7 -2.82 -6.56 3.13
N ALA A 8 -3.84 -7.07 3.81
CA ALA A 8 -5.19 -7.18 3.29
C ALA A 8 -6.15 -6.38 4.18
N LYS A 9 -7.13 -5.70 3.57
CA LYS A 9 -8.25 -5.08 4.28
C LYS A 9 -9.43 -6.03 4.38
N HIS A 10 -10.31 -5.82 5.36
CA HIS A 10 -11.49 -6.67 5.57
C HIS A 10 -12.39 -6.80 4.33
N PHE A 11 -12.58 -5.71 3.58
CA PHE A 11 -13.41 -5.70 2.37
C PHE A 11 -12.72 -6.29 1.12
N TYR A 12 -11.46 -6.71 1.22
CA TYR A 12 -10.75 -7.30 0.09
C TYR A 12 -11.19 -8.75 -0.12
N PRO A 13 -11.19 -9.25 -1.37
CA PRO A 13 -11.29 -10.67 -1.64
C PRO A 13 -10.28 -11.49 -0.79
N PRO A 14 -10.60 -12.74 -0.41
CA PRO A 14 -9.78 -13.53 0.52
C PRO A 14 -8.30 -13.71 0.15
N ARG A 15 -7.92 -13.57 -1.13
CA ARG A 15 -6.54 -13.77 -1.61
C ARG A 15 -5.89 -12.50 -2.14
N LEU A 16 -6.50 -11.34 -1.92
CA LEU A 16 -5.95 -10.08 -2.39
C LEU A 16 -5.21 -9.35 -1.27
N TYR A 17 -3.93 -9.06 -1.52
CA TYR A 17 -3.07 -8.26 -0.66
C TYR A 17 -2.49 -7.09 -1.45
N ARG A 18 -1.96 -6.08 -0.75
CA ARG A 18 -1.27 -4.94 -1.37
C ARG A 18 -0.09 -4.48 -0.53
N ALA A 19 0.77 -3.64 -1.09
CA ALA A 19 1.71 -2.86 -0.29
C ALA A 19 0.94 -2.04 0.78
N PRO A 20 1.43 -1.98 2.04
CA PRO A 20 0.86 -1.11 3.06
C PRO A 20 0.91 0.35 2.66
N SER A 21 -0.03 1.14 3.15
CA SER A 21 -0.10 2.56 2.87
C SER A 21 -1.14 3.23 3.74
N GLY A 22 -0.82 4.41 4.26
CA GLY A 22 -1.80 5.28 4.88
C GLY A 22 -1.57 6.76 4.58
N GLY A 23 -2.25 7.59 5.34
CA GLY A 23 -2.23 9.05 5.19
C GLY A 23 -1.03 9.66 5.89
N ILE A 24 -0.63 10.85 5.42
CA ILE A 24 0.26 11.72 6.19
C ILE A 24 -0.60 12.82 6.80
N HIS A 25 -0.48 13.02 8.11
CA HIS A 25 -1.22 14.07 8.81
C HIS A 25 -0.71 15.46 8.45
N LYS A 26 -1.55 16.48 8.63
CA LYS A 26 -1.15 17.86 8.36
C LYS A 26 -0.03 18.27 9.33
N GLY A 27 1.13 18.63 8.79
CA GLY A 27 2.32 19.01 9.57
C GLY A 27 3.17 17.82 10.03
N GLU A 28 2.81 16.59 9.66
CA GLU A 28 3.63 15.41 9.90
C GLU A 28 4.72 15.27 8.83
N GLU A 29 5.94 14.97 9.25
CA GLU A 29 7.04 14.66 8.34
C GLU A 29 6.77 13.36 7.58
N PHE A 30 7.08 13.33 6.29
CA PHE A 30 6.78 12.17 5.42
C PHE A 30 7.35 10.86 5.96
N GLU A 31 8.60 10.88 6.41
CA GLU A 31 9.26 9.68 6.95
C GLU A 31 8.62 9.23 8.27
N ALA A 32 8.24 10.19 9.13
CA ALA A 32 7.59 9.88 10.40
C ALA A 32 6.20 9.26 10.17
N GLY A 33 5.40 9.85 9.30
CA GLY A 33 4.08 9.31 8.96
C GLY A 33 4.17 7.95 8.27
N ALA A 34 5.11 7.76 7.33
CA ALA A 34 5.31 6.46 6.72
C ALA A 34 5.70 5.38 7.75
N LYS A 35 6.60 5.67 8.69
CA LYS A 35 6.98 4.73 9.76
C LYS A 35 5.83 4.45 10.72
N ARG A 36 5.05 5.48 11.09
CA ARG A 36 3.84 5.33 11.93
C ARG A 36 2.83 4.39 11.28
N GLU A 37 2.46 4.64 10.02
CA GLU A 37 1.51 3.82 9.28
C GLU A 37 1.97 2.36 9.18
N ILE A 38 3.26 2.13 8.92
CA ILE A 38 3.80 0.76 8.89
C ILE A 38 3.73 0.10 10.27
N ALA A 39 4.04 0.82 11.35
CA ALA A 39 3.91 0.27 12.69
C ALA A 39 2.45 -0.07 13.03
N GLU A 40 1.51 0.81 12.68
CA GLU A 40 0.07 0.65 12.95
C GLU A 40 -0.56 -0.46 12.10
N GLU A 41 -0.32 -0.47 10.78
CA GLU A 41 -0.91 -1.42 9.83
C GLU A 41 -0.20 -2.78 9.81
N CYS A 42 1.11 -2.80 10.08
CA CYS A 42 1.93 -4.00 9.90
C CYS A 42 2.55 -4.54 11.19
N GLY A 43 2.58 -3.79 12.29
CA GLY A 43 3.23 -4.24 13.54
C GLY A 43 4.74 -4.43 13.40
N CYS A 44 5.41 -3.61 12.58
CA CYS A 44 6.85 -3.67 12.36
C CYS A 44 7.50 -2.30 12.16
N GLU A 45 8.81 -2.26 12.33
CA GLU A 45 9.66 -1.10 12.08
C GLU A 45 10.41 -1.25 10.76
N VAL A 46 10.55 -0.14 10.04
CA VAL A 46 11.25 -0.09 8.76
C VAL A 46 12.20 1.10 8.67
N ALA A 47 13.26 0.95 7.89
CA ALA A 47 14.13 2.02 7.45
C ALA A 47 13.83 2.36 5.99
N LEU A 48 13.42 3.60 5.71
CA LEU A 48 13.20 4.02 4.31
C LEU A 48 14.54 4.04 3.59
N ARG A 49 14.65 3.26 2.52
CA ARG A 49 15.90 3.05 1.77
C ARG A 49 15.95 3.88 0.50
N ARG A 50 14.87 3.85 -0.29
CA ARG A 50 14.83 4.50 -1.60
C ARG A 50 13.46 5.05 -1.92
N PHE A 51 13.41 6.32 -2.29
CA PHE A 51 12.22 6.89 -2.92
C PHE A 51 12.09 6.35 -4.35
N LEU A 52 10.95 5.73 -4.67
CA LEU A 52 10.71 5.11 -5.97
C LEU A 52 9.96 6.05 -6.92
N LEU A 53 8.83 6.60 -6.48
CA LEU A 53 7.99 7.42 -7.34
C LEU A 53 7.01 8.30 -6.56
N ARG A 54 6.57 9.38 -7.22
CA ARG A 54 5.43 10.20 -6.81
C ARG A 54 4.36 10.13 -7.89
N THR A 55 3.13 9.84 -7.51
CA THR A 55 1.97 9.87 -8.42
C THR A 55 1.05 11.04 -8.13
N SER A 56 0.25 11.39 -9.13
CA SER A 56 -0.96 12.18 -8.93
C SER A 56 -2.09 11.53 -9.72
N ALA A 57 -3.23 11.36 -9.07
CA ALA A 57 -4.41 10.74 -9.65
C ALA A 57 -5.64 11.56 -9.28
N LEU A 58 -6.55 11.73 -10.25
CA LEU A 58 -7.86 12.33 -10.02
C LEU A 58 -8.89 11.22 -9.98
N PHE A 59 -9.52 11.02 -8.82
CA PHE A 59 -10.63 10.09 -8.69
C PHE A 59 -11.95 10.83 -8.85
N THR A 60 -12.80 10.37 -9.75
CA THR A 60 -14.14 10.92 -9.93
C THR A 60 -15.17 9.98 -9.31
N ALA A 61 -15.92 10.45 -8.32
CA ALA A 61 -16.93 9.66 -7.61
C ALA A 61 -18.30 9.72 -8.33
N ARG A 62 -18.34 9.23 -9.58
CA ARG A 62 -19.56 9.31 -10.42
C ARG A 62 -20.76 8.61 -9.77
N GLU A 63 -20.52 7.54 -9.03
CA GLU A 63 -21.56 6.73 -8.37
C GLU A 63 -22.04 7.31 -7.02
N HIS A 64 -21.39 8.36 -6.49
CA HIS A 64 -21.70 8.95 -5.18
C HIS A 64 -22.10 10.43 -5.25
N GLY A 65 -22.85 10.81 -6.29
CA GLY A 65 -23.37 12.18 -6.44
C GLY A 65 -22.40 13.16 -7.09
N GLY A 66 -21.33 12.67 -7.71
CA GLY A 66 -20.30 13.50 -8.33
C GLY A 66 -19.27 14.00 -7.32
N GLY A 67 -18.16 14.54 -7.83
CA GLY A 67 -17.04 15.01 -7.02
C GLY A 67 -15.71 14.45 -7.50
N GLU A 68 -14.66 15.20 -7.18
CA GLU A 68 -13.30 14.92 -7.59
C GLU A 68 -12.38 14.91 -6.38
N ILE A 69 -11.57 13.85 -6.27
CA ILE A 69 -10.56 13.71 -5.23
C ILE A 69 -9.20 13.73 -5.90
N ASN A 70 -8.45 14.80 -5.67
CA ASN A 70 -7.05 14.87 -6.02
C ASN A 70 -6.24 14.04 -5.03
N TRP A 71 -5.64 12.97 -5.54
CA TRP A 71 -4.86 12.04 -4.73
C TRP A 71 -3.39 12.09 -5.13
N ARG A 72 -2.51 12.06 -4.14
CA ARG A 72 -1.06 12.00 -4.34
C ARG A 72 -0.50 10.87 -3.49
N SER A 73 0.42 10.10 -4.05
CA SER A 73 1.16 9.11 -3.28
C SER A 73 2.65 9.26 -3.51
N PHE A 74 3.40 8.90 -2.47
CA PHE A 74 4.84 8.82 -2.47
C PHE A 74 5.17 7.39 -2.08
N VAL A 75 5.91 6.69 -2.94
CA VAL A 75 6.21 5.27 -2.74
C VAL A 75 7.68 5.13 -2.43
N PHE A 76 7.97 4.42 -1.35
CA PHE A 76 9.32 4.13 -0.88
C PHE A 76 9.54 2.63 -0.86
N LEU A 77 10.76 2.22 -1.20
CA LEU A 77 11.30 0.94 -0.82
C LEU A 77 11.91 1.10 0.57
N ALA A 78 11.58 0.17 1.48
CA ALA A 78 12.06 0.19 2.86
C ALA A 78 12.61 -1.18 3.25
N ASP A 79 13.64 -1.15 4.09
CA ASP A 79 14.22 -2.35 4.68
C ASP A 79 13.51 -2.64 6.01
N TYR A 80 13.16 -3.90 6.24
CA TYR A 80 12.62 -4.36 7.52
C TYR A 80 13.70 -4.27 8.61
N VAL A 81 13.36 -3.69 9.75
CA VAL A 81 14.26 -3.53 10.90
C VAL A 81 13.90 -4.50 12.01
N SER A 82 12.66 -4.45 12.49
CA SER A 82 12.20 -5.24 13.65
C SER A 82 10.67 -5.37 13.65
N GLY A 83 10.12 -6.20 14.54
CA GLY A 83 8.67 -6.40 14.69
C GLY A 83 8.25 -7.87 14.79
N ASP A 84 6.98 -8.10 15.09
CA ASP A 84 6.37 -9.43 15.17
C ASP A 84 5.10 -9.57 14.31
N PHE A 85 4.83 -8.54 13.51
CA PHE A 85 3.65 -8.42 12.66
C PHE A 85 2.31 -8.39 13.40
N LYS A 86 2.31 -8.07 14.71
CA LYS A 86 1.08 -7.76 15.46
C LYS A 86 0.72 -6.29 15.28
N PHE A 87 -0.11 -6.04 14.27
CA PHE A 87 -0.62 -4.70 13.95
C PHE A 87 -1.71 -4.24 14.92
N THR A 88 -1.87 -2.93 15.07
CA THR A 88 -2.84 -2.31 16.01
C THR A 88 -4.09 -1.81 15.32
N ASP A 89 -4.01 -1.45 14.02
CA ASP A 89 -5.18 -1.04 13.24
C ASP A 89 -6.00 -2.25 12.76
N THR A 90 -6.66 -2.90 13.72
CA THR A 90 -7.50 -4.08 13.47
C THR A 90 -8.85 -3.75 12.82
N HIS A 91 -9.21 -2.47 12.73
CA HIS A 91 -10.43 -2.02 12.07
C HIS A 91 -10.23 -1.96 10.55
N GLU A 92 -9.06 -1.51 10.09
CA GLU A 92 -8.75 -1.45 8.67
C GLU A 92 -8.13 -2.75 8.15
N ILE A 93 -7.22 -3.33 8.93
CA ILE A 93 -6.37 -4.44 8.50
C ILE A 93 -6.95 -5.77 8.96
N ARG A 94 -7.09 -6.67 7.99
CA ARG A 94 -7.47 -8.08 8.20
C ARG A 94 -6.25 -8.92 8.52
N GLU A 95 -5.17 -8.72 7.78
CA GLU A 95 -4.01 -9.63 7.80
C GLU A 95 -2.76 -8.93 7.25
N VAL A 96 -1.61 -9.27 7.82
CA VAL A 96 -0.27 -8.94 7.33
C VAL A 96 0.40 -10.24 6.88
N ARG A 97 1.06 -10.23 5.73
CA ARG A 97 1.72 -11.41 5.16
C ARG A 97 3.05 -11.04 4.52
N LEU A 98 3.98 -12.00 4.50
CA LEU A 98 5.17 -11.93 3.65
C LEU A 98 4.87 -12.57 2.29
N ALA A 99 5.09 -11.81 1.21
CA ALA A 99 4.85 -12.24 -0.16
C ALA A 99 6.14 -12.25 -0.98
N ASP A 100 6.23 -13.16 -1.95
CA ASP A 100 7.27 -13.11 -2.97
C ASP A 100 6.90 -12.08 -4.06
N TRP A 101 7.89 -11.64 -4.84
CA TRP A 101 7.67 -10.67 -5.93
C TRP A 101 6.66 -11.16 -6.98
N SER A 102 6.62 -12.46 -7.26
CA SER A 102 5.66 -13.06 -8.18
C SER A 102 4.22 -12.96 -7.67
N GLU A 103 4.01 -13.16 -6.36
CA GLU A 103 2.70 -12.96 -5.72
C GLU A 103 2.31 -11.48 -5.72
N PHE A 104 3.27 -10.59 -5.46
CA PHE A 104 3.04 -9.13 -5.50
C PHE A 104 2.56 -8.65 -6.87
N ALA A 105 3.17 -9.17 -7.95
CA ALA A 105 2.75 -8.93 -9.32
C ALA A 105 1.34 -9.48 -9.58
N GLU A 106 1.04 -10.69 -9.09
CA GLU A 106 -0.28 -11.30 -9.23
C GLU A 106 -1.38 -10.50 -8.52
N PHE A 107 -1.11 -9.96 -7.33
CA PHE A 107 -2.05 -9.07 -6.65
C PHE A 107 -2.39 -7.83 -7.47
N GLY A 108 -1.40 -7.27 -8.19
CA GLY A 108 -1.62 -6.20 -9.16
C GLY A 108 -2.62 -6.59 -10.24
N ARG A 109 -2.48 -7.80 -10.81
CA ARG A 109 -3.40 -8.33 -11.82
C ARG A 109 -4.81 -8.55 -11.26
N ILE A 110 -4.93 -9.14 -10.07
CA ILE A 110 -6.22 -9.34 -9.40
C ILE A 110 -6.92 -8.00 -9.17
N MET A 111 -6.21 -6.98 -8.66
CA MET A 111 -6.77 -5.63 -8.45
C MET A 111 -7.29 -5.03 -9.75
N ARG A 112 -6.53 -5.17 -10.85
CA ARG A 112 -6.91 -4.65 -12.17
C ARG A 112 -8.21 -5.27 -12.69
N GLN A 113 -8.45 -6.55 -12.42
CA GLN A 113 -9.66 -7.27 -12.85
C GLN A 113 -10.93 -6.89 -12.08
N GLN A 114 -10.81 -6.28 -10.89
CA GLN A 114 -11.99 -5.92 -10.08
C GLN A 114 -12.79 -4.72 -10.62
N GLY A 115 -12.26 -3.97 -11.59
CA GLY A 115 -12.95 -2.83 -12.22
C GLY A 115 -13.21 -1.61 -11.32
N ARG A 116 -12.71 -1.60 -10.07
CA ARG A 116 -12.87 -0.48 -9.12
C ARG A 116 -11.72 0.52 -9.27
N GLY A 117 -12.03 1.81 -9.38
CA GLY A 117 -11.02 2.87 -9.57
C GLY A 117 -9.86 2.82 -8.55
N GLY A 118 -10.17 2.64 -7.27
CA GLY A 118 -9.15 2.49 -6.23
C GLY A 118 -8.24 1.27 -6.44
N PHE A 119 -8.78 0.14 -6.91
CA PHE A 119 -7.97 -1.03 -7.23
C PHE A 119 -7.16 -0.87 -8.51
N MET A 120 -7.71 -0.25 -9.55
CA MET A 120 -6.93 0.06 -10.76
C MET A 120 -5.73 0.95 -10.44
N TYR A 121 -5.92 1.93 -9.57
CA TYR A 121 -4.83 2.79 -9.10
C TYR A 121 -3.76 2.00 -8.32
N ARG A 122 -4.17 1.16 -7.38
CA ARG A 122 -3.23 0.32 -6.61
C ARG A 122 -2.50 -0.70 -7.49
N ALA A 123 -3.16 -1.25 -8.50
CA ALA A 123 -2.54 -2.11 -9.51
C ALA A 123 -1.44 -1.38 -10.28
N ALA A 124 -1.70 -0.16 -10.75
CA ALA A 124 -0.71 0.66 -11.44
C ALA A 124 0.51 0.97 -10.54
N LEU A 125 0.29 1.18 -9.24
CA LEU A 125 1.40 1.34 -8.29
C LEU A 125 2.23 0.07 -8.14
N HIS A 126 1.58 -1.11 -8.03
CA HIS A 126 2.29 -2.39 -7.95
C HIS A 126 3.17 -2.64 -9.18
N GLU A 127 2.61 -2.43 -10.38
CA GLU A 127 3.33 -2.60 -11.65
C GLU A 127 4.54 -1.65 -11.75
N ALA A 128 4.35 -0.38 -11.38
CA ALA A 128 5.44 0.59 -11.37
C ALA A 128 6.52 0.23 -10.34
N VAL A 129 6.14 -0.25 -9.15
CA VAL A 129 7.08 -0.71 -8.14
C VAL A 129 7.87 -1.92 -8.62
N GLU A 130 7.23 -2.91 -9.25
CA GLU A 130 7.94 -4.07 -9.80
C GLU A 130 9.00 -3.64 -10.83
N ALA A 131 8.68 -2.69 -11.70
CA ALA A 131 9.59 -2.18 -12.72
C ALA A 131 10.73 -1.30 -12.16
N LEU A 132 10.52 -0.62 -11.03
CA LEU A 132 11.49 0.31 -10.44
C LEU A 132 12.33 -0.32 -9.31
N ALA A 133 11.84 -1.38 -8.68
CA ALA A 133 12.49 -2.03 -7.55
C ALA A 133 13.37 -3.22 -7.94
N ARG A 134 13.13 -3.82 -9.11
CA ARG A 134 13.93 -4.89 -9.71
C ARG A 134 14.92 -4.31 -10.71
#